data_AF-A0A8T6ZXR8-F1
#
_entry.id   AF-A0A8T6ZXR8-F1
#
_cell.length_a   1.000
_cell.length_b   1.000
_cell.length_c   1.000
_cell.angle_alpha   90.00
_cell.angle_beta   90.00
_cell.angle_gamma   90.00
#
_symmetry.space_group_name_H-M   'P 1'
#
loop_
_entity.id
_entity.type
_entity.pdbx_description
1 polymer ?
#
loop_
_entity_poly.entity_id
_entity_poly.type
_entity_poly.pdbx_seq_one_letter_code
_entity_poly.pdbx_strand_id
1 'polypeptide(L)'
;MSKIKGYMMNFYTRALLPLLLFTVAACFHNERTEPDKVSTSKNSVTNSEEILNRQREIYDEAAANPQQFKADLKDNCPHFGTTLLTTAETIQLGTRVFNAGGVSLTKRIYEGTIYKLLFTIKDDCMNLSDALQAGLAKAYESEDHHDQAWAMRNALDLIMGGPPLKPPGAQ
;
A
#
# COMPACT_ATOMS: atom_id res chain seq x y z
N MET A 1 -24.46 38.31 15.06
CA MET A 1 -25.10 37.79 16.29
C MET A 1 -26.50 37.28 15.97
N SER A 2 -26.69 35.97 15.79
CA SER A 2 -27.97 35.30 16.11
C SER A 2 -27.90 33.79 15.90
N LYS A 3 -28.07 33.08 17.04
CA LYS A 3 -28.84 31.87 17.28
C LYS A 3 -28.45 30.55 16.59
N ILE A 4 -27.61 29.83 17.32
CA ILE A 4 -27.48 28.37 17.34
C ILE A 4 -28.76 27.76 17.94
N LYS A 5 -29.40 26.84 17.22
CA LYS A 5 -30.28 25.76 17.72
C LYS A 5 -29.70 24.48 17.12
N GLY A 6 -29.25 23.46 17.84
CA GLY A 6 -29.77 22.93 19.09
C GLY A 6 -30.77 21.82 18.78
N TYR A 7 -30.29 20.67 18.30
CA TYR A 7 -31.05 19.41 18.31
C TYR A 7 -30.20 18.31 18.92
N MET A 8 -30.57 17.98 20.15
CA MET A 8 -30.14 16.82 20.91
C MET A 8 -31.00 15.60 20.55
N MET A 9 -30.37 14.44 20.78
CA MET A 9 -30.96 13.16 21.15
C MET A 9 -31.70 12.36 20.07
N ASN A 10 -31.12 11.20 19.75
CA ASN A 10 -31.83 9.95 19.99
C ASN A 10 -30.87 8.85 20.47
N PHE A 11 -31.05 8.48 21.73
CA PHE A 11 -30.54 7.29 22.41
C PHE A 11 -31.66 6.24 22.38
N TYR A 12 -31.55 5.21 21.55
CA TYR A 12 -32.35 3.98 21.60
C TYR A 12 -31.50 2.92 20.87
N THR A 13 -31.30 1.66 21.24
CA THR A 13 -31.62 0.84 22.43
C THR A 13 -30.79 -0.43 22.28
N ARG A 14 -30.38 -1.00 23.42
CA ARG A 14 -29.80 -2.34 23.54
C ARG A 14 -30.64 -3.42 22.84
N ALA A 15 -30.00 -4.31 22.09
CA ALA A 15 -30.46 -5.68 21.87
C ALA A 15 -29.22 -6.54 21.58
N LEU A 16 -28.70 -7.24 22.60
CA LEU A 16 -28.93 -8.67 22.83
C LEU A 16 -28.08 -9.56 21.89
N LEU A 17 -26.88 -9.86 22.39
CA LEU A 17 -26.13 -11.08 22.07
C LEU A 17 -26.96 -12.30 22.50
N PRO A 18 -27.08 -13.33 21.65
CA PRO A 18 -27.23 -14.70 22.12
C PRO A 18 -25.91 -15.45 21.97
N LEU A 19 -25.37 -15.86 23.12
CA LEU A 19 -24.54 -17.05 23.23
C LEU A 19 -25.29 -18.23 22.61
N LEU A 20 -24.69 -18.88 21.61
CA LEU A 20 -25.02 -20.26 21.27
C LEU A 20 -23.74 -21.09 21.29
N LEU A 21 -23.54 -21.69 22.47
CA LEU A 21 -22.83 -22.95 22.64
C LEU A 21 -23.56 -24.03 21.83
N PHE A 22 -22.91 -24.54 20.78
CA PHE A 22 -23.22 -25.86 20.23
C PHE A 22 -21.95 -26.70 20.24
N THR A 23 -21.79 -27.45 21.34
CA THR A 23 -21.06 -28.71 21.36
C THR A 23 -21.79 -29.73 20.50
N VAL A 24 -21.21 -30.09 19.35
CA VAL A 24 -21.55 -31.34 18.66
C VAL A 24 -20.28 -32.19 18.63
N ALA A 25 -20.20 -33.09 19.60
CA ALA A 25 -19.34 -34.25 19.52
C ALA A 25 -19.98 -35.22 18.53
N ALA A 26 -19.36 -35.40 17.37
CA ALA A 26 -19.69 -36.47 16.44
C ALA A 26 -18.38 -37.12 15.97
N CYS A 27 -18.31 -38.41 16.31
CA CYS A 27 -17.28 -39.40 16.03
C CYS A 27 -16.63 -39.24 14.65
N PHE A 28 -15.35 -38.87 14.61
CA PHE A 28 -14.51 -39.12 13.44
C PHE A 28 -13.94 -40.54 13.53
N HIS A 29 -14.43 -41.41 12.64
CA HIS A 29 -13.90 -42.74 12.42
C HIS A 29 -12.46 -42.62 11.91
N ASN A 30 -11.57 -43.31 12.60
CA ASN A 30 -10.15 -43.42 12.32
C ASN A 30 -9.95 -44.47 11.22
N GLU A 31 -10.00 -44.06 9.96
CA GLU A 31 -9.39 -44.81 8.86
C GLU A 31 -8.01 -44.22 8.60
N ARG A 32 -6.98 -44.95 9.08
CA ARG A 32 -5.60 -44.76 8.66
C ARG A 32 -5.51 -45.06 7.16
N THR A 33 -5.56 -44.02 6.35
CA THR A 33 -4.89 -44.03 5.04
C THR A 33 -3.48 -43.51 5.21
N GLU A 34 -2.55 -44.23 4.62
CA GLU A 34 -1.10 -44.03 4.66
C GLU A 34 -0.69 -42.57 4.39
N PRO A 35 0.40 -42.08 4.99
CA PRO A 35 0.94 -40.78 4.63
C PRO A 35 1.56 -40.87 3.23
N ASP A 36 0.77 -40.52 2.22
CA ASP A 36 1.31 -40.09 0.94
C ASP A 36 2.31 -38.97 1.23
N LYS A 37 3.53 -39.19 0.76
CA LYS A 37 4.64 -38.26 0.87
C LYS A 37 4.20 -36.91 0.31
N VAL A 38 3.90 -35.97 1.21
CA VAL A 38 3.74 -34.56 0.88
C VAL A 38 5.05 -34.11 0.26
N SER A 39 5.05 -34.04 -1.07
CA SER A 39 6.02 -33.29 -1.85
C SER A 39 5.79 -31.82 -1.52
N THR A 40 6.44 -31.35 -0.45
CA THR A 40 6.40 -29.95 -0.05
C THR A 40 7.07 -29.15 -1.15
N SER A 41 6.21 -28.47 -1.92
CA SER A 41 6.48 -27.40 -2.87
C SER A 41 7.80 -26.66 -2.63
N LYS A 42 8.85 -27.08 -3.33
CA LYS A 42 10.04 -26.23 -3.55
C LYS A 42 9.80 -25.15 -4.60
N ASN A 43 8.66 -25.19 -5.30
CA ASN A 43 8.32 -24.27 -6.39
C ASN A 43 7.65 -22.97 -5.93
N SER A 44 7.13 -22.90 -4.70
CA SER A 44 6.43 -21.68 -4.21
C SER A 44 7.36 -20.65 -3.56
N VAL A 45 8.50 -21.08 -3.01
CA VAL A 45 9.47 -20.18 -2.34
C VAL A 45 10.33 -19.42 -3.35
N THR A 46 10.63 -20.02 -4.51
CA THR A 46 11.40 -19.38 -5.58
C THR A 46 10.65 -18.20 -6.22
N ASN A 47 9.31 -18.28 -6.30
CA ASN A 47 8.51 -17.25 -6.96
C ASN A 47 8.39 -15.95 -6.12
N SER A 48 8.28 -16.05 -4.80
CA SER A 48 8.13 -14.85 -3.95
C SER A 48 9.40 -14.00 -3.86
N GLU A 49 10.56 -14.64 -3.76
CA GLU A 49 11.84 -13.92 -3.69
C GLU A 49 12.19 -13.29 -5.04
N GLU A 50 11.90 -14.00 -6.14
CA GLU A 50 12.04 -13.48 -7.50
C GLU A 50 11.15 -12.25 -7.74
N ILE A 51 9.89 -12.28 -7.30
CA ILE A 51 8.98 -11.13 -7.38
C ILE A 51 9.53 -9.93 -6.60
N LEU A 52 9.98 -10.14 -5.36
CA LEU A 52 10.53 -9.08 -4.52
C LEU A 52 11.81 -8.47 -5.12
N ASN A 53 12.67 -9.30 -5.70
CA ASN A 53 13.89 -8.84 -6.36
C ASN A 53 13.56 -8.03 -7.61
N ARG A 54 12.63 -8.49 -8.44
CA ARG A 54 12.15 -7.74 -9.62
C ARG A 54 11.56 -6.38 -9.24
N GLN A 55 10.75 -6.33 -8.18
CA GLN A 55 10.20 -5.08 -7.66
C GLN A 55 11.31 -4.09 -7.24
N ARG A 56 12.31 -4.59 -6.52
CA ARG A 56 13.46 -3.78 -6.08
C ARG A 56 14.27 -3.26 -7.26
N GLU A 57 14.57 -4.12 -8.23
CA GLU A 57 15.31 -3.75 -9.45
C GLU A 57 14.59 -2.65 -10.23
N ILE A 58 13.28 -2.81 -10.47
CA ILE A 58 12.47 -1.78 -11.17
C ILE A 58 12.46 -0.47 -10.39
N TYR A 59 12.35 -0.53 -9.07
CA TYR A 59 12.39 0.68 -8.23
C TYR A 59 13.75 1.39 -8.33
N ASP A 60 14.85 0.64 -8.26
CA ASP A 60 16.20 1.19 -8.32
C ASP A 60 16.53 1.76 -9.71
N GLU A 61 16.07 1.10 -10.78
CA GLU A 61 16.15 1.63 -12.15
C GLU A 61 15.35 2.92 -12.32
N ALA A 62 14.11 2.94 -11.84
CA ALA A 62 13.25 4.12 -11.86
C ALA A 62 13.87 5.27 -11.06
N ALA A 63 14.46 4.98 -9.90
CA ALA A 63 15.18 5.92 -9.07
C ALA A 63 16.42 6.51 -9.75
N ALA A 64 17.14 5.69 -10.53
CA ALA A 64 18.34 6.10 -11.25
C ALA A 64 18.01 7.00 -12.46
N ASN A 65 16.88 6.76 -13.14
CA ASN A 65 16.46 7.56 -14.29
C ASN A 65 14.95 7.87 -14.27
N PRO A 66 14.50 8.78 -13.38
CA PRO A 66 13.07 9.01 -13.15
C PRO A 66 12.37 9.67 -14.34
N GLN A 67 13.10 10.42 -15.18
CA GLN A 67 12.52 11.03 -16.39
C GLN A 67 12.26 10.00 -17.47
N GLN A 68 13.18 9.05 -17.69
CA GLN A 68 12.94 7.95 -18.62
C GLN A 68 11.79 7.07 -18.12
N PHE A 69 11.80 6.72 -16.83
CA PHE A 69 10.71 5.93 -16.25
C PHE A 69 9.35 6.61 -16.48
N LYS A 70 9.24 7.92 -16.21
CA LYS A 70 8.03 8.69 -16.50
C LYS A 70 7.64 8.66 -17.98
N ALA A 71 8.60 8.76 -18.90
CA ALA A 71 8.34 8.67 -20.33
C ALA A 71 7.79 7.28 -20.70
N ASP A 72 8.40 6.21 -20.17
CA ASP A 72 7.95 4.84 -20.39
C ASP A 72 6.53 4.61 -19.85
N LEU A 73 6.21 5.17 -18.67
CA LEU A 73 4.85 5.13 -18.12
C LEU A 73 3.85 5.87 -19.01
N LYS A 74 4.24 7.03 -19.53
CA LYS A 74 3.37 7.82 -20.41
C LYS A 74 3.01 7.06 -21.69
N ASP A 75 3.96 6.32 -22.24
CA ASP A 75 3.79 5.63 -23.52
C ASP A 75 3.13 4.25 -23.37
N ASN A 76 3.34 3.57 -22.23
CA ASN A 76 2.92 2.18 -22.05
C ASN A 76 1.82 1.95 -21.01
N CYS A 77 1.44 2.95 -20.20
CA CYS A 77 0.46 2.75 -19.14
C CYS A 77 -0.89 3.40 -19.43
N PRO A 78 -1.97 2.61 -19.51
CA PRO A 78 -3.32 3.13 -19.52
C PRO A 78 -3.56 4.01 -18.30
N HIS A 79 -4.33 5.09 -18.49
CA HIS A 79 -4.68 6.02 -17.42
C HIS A 79 -3.52 6.80 -16.79
N PHE A 80 -2.32 6.84 -17.40
CA PHE A 80 -1.18 7.60 -16.88
C PHE A 80 -1.54 9.04 -16.50
N GLY A 81 -2.35 9.74 -17.30
CA GLY A 81 -2.80 11.10 -16.99
C GLY A 81 -3.58 11.21 -15.67
N THR A 82 -4.48 10.26 -15.40
CA THR A 82 -5.28 10.20 -14.16
C THR A 82 -4.42 9.81 -12.96
N THR A 83 -3.47 8.88 -13.15
CA THR A 83 -2.46 8.49 -12.15
C THR A 83 -1.61 9.70 -11.77
N LEU A 84 -1.08 10.43 -12.76
CA LEU A 84 -0.25 11.62 -12.55
C LEU A 84 -0.99 12.70 -11.76
N LEU A 85 -2.25 12.97 -12.10
CA LEU A 85 -3.08 13.94 -11.38
C LEU A 85 -3.31 13.51 -9.93
N THR A 86 -3.73 12.26 -9.72
CA THR A 86 -3.97 11.71 -8.36
C THR A 86 -2.71 11.81 -7.51
N THR A 87 -1.55 11.45 -8.07
CA THR A 87 -0.27 11.54 -7.40
C THR A 87 0.09 12.98 -7.01
N ALA A 88 -0.07 13.93 -7.93
CA ALA A 88 0.24 15.34 -7.67
C ALA A 88 -0.64 15.92 -6.54
N GLU A 89 -1.95 15.64 -6.55
CA GLU A 89 -2.89 16.05 -5.52
C GLU A 89 -2.52 15.45 -4.16
N THR A 90 -2.18 14.15 -4.14
CA THR A 90 -1.76 13.44 -2.93
C THR A 90 -0.47 14.02 -2.35
N ILE A 91 0.57 14.26 -3.16
CA ILE A 91 1.83 14.84 -2.69
C ILE A 91 1.59 16.24 -2.12
N GLN A 92 0.77 17.06 -2.78
CA GLN A 92 0.44 18.39 -2.29
C GLN A 92 -0.28 18.33 -0.94
N LEU A 93 -1.29 17.46 -0.81
CA LEU A 93 -2.04 17.28 0.43
C LEU A 93 -1.13 16.75 1.55
N GLY A 94 -0.38 15.68 1.28
CA GLY A 94 0.52 15.07 2.25
C GLY A 94 1.60 16.03 2.72
N THR A 95 2.19 16.82 1.81
CA THR A 95 3.17 17.86 2.18
C THR A 95 2.58 18.90 3.14
N ARG A 96 1.34 19.36 2.91
CA ARG A 96 0.67 20.30 3.84
C ARG A 96 0.47 19.67 5.22
N VAL A 97 0.00 18.43 5.26
CA VAL A 97 -0.25 17.70 6.52
C VAL A 97 1.07 17.44 7.28
N PHE A 98 2.11 17.06 6.57
CA PHE A 98 3.45 16.81 7.12
C PHE A 98 4.03 18.06 7.76
N ASN A 99 4.01 19.19 7.04
CA ASN A 99 4.52 20.47 7.53
C ASN A 99 3.74 21.00 8.74
N ALA A 100 2.50 20.54 8.94
CA ALA A 100 1.69 20.81 10.13
C ALA A 100 1.99 19.83 11.31
N GLY A 101 3.00 18.97 11.19
CA GLY A 101 3.36 17.95 12.19
C GLY A 101 2.56 16.64 12.10
N GLY A 102 1.68 16.51 11.11
CA GLY A 102 0.83 15.33 10.90
C GLY A 102 1.54 14.16 10.22
N VAL A 103 2.69 13.71 10.74
CA VAL A 103 3.54 12.69 10.08
C VAL A 103 2.79 11.36 9.88
N SER A 104 2.14 10.83 10.91
CA SER A 104 1.38 9.57 10.82
C SER A 104 0.18 9.66 9.86
N LEU A 105 -0.47 10.82 9.78
CA LEU A 105 -1.55 11.06 8.84
C LEU A 105 -1.02 11.16 7.40
N THR A 106 0.14 11.80 7.21
CA THR A 106 0.82 11.88 5.90
C THR A 106 1.14 10.48 5.38
N LYS A 107 1.73 9.62 6.23
CA LYS A 107 1.97 8.20 5.91
C LYS A 107 0.71 7.51 5.39
N ARG A 108 -0.41 7.66 6.11
CA ARG A 108 -1.71 7.06 5.72
C ARG A 108 -2.26 7.61 4.40
N ILE A 109 -2.07 8.90 4.13
CA ILE A 109 -2.48 9.53 2.85
C ILE A 109 -1.70 8.92 1.68
N TYR A 110 -0.38 8.81 1.81
CA TYR A 110 0.46 8.22 0.76
C TYR A 110 0.16 6.75 0.57
N GLU A 111 0.10 5.98 1.65
CA GLU A 111 -0.25 4.56 1.62
C GLU A 111 -1.61 4.31 0.94
N GLY A 112 -2.66 5.01 1.38
CA GLY A 112 -4.00 4.86 0.81
C GLY A 112 -4.03 5.23 -0.68
N THR A 113 -3.23 6.22 -1.09
CA THR A 113 -3.08 6.57 -2.51
C THR A 113 -2.39 5.46 -3.28
N ILE A 114 -1.30 4.90 -2.77
CA ILE A 114 -0.58 3.80 -3.44
C ILE A 114 -1.50 2.60 -3.62
N TYR A 115 -2.25 2.18 -2.60
CA TYR A 115 -3.22 1.09 -2.75
C TYR A 115 -4.32 1.40 -3.75
N LYS A 116 -4.83 2.64 -3.77
CA LYS A 116 -5.80 3.07 -4.78
C LYS A 116 -5.21 2.98 -6.19
N LEU A 117 -3.97 3.41 -6.38
CA LEU A 117 -3.28 3.34 -7.68
C LEU A 117 -3.08 1.88 -8.10
N LEU A 118 -2.55 1.03 -7.22
CA LEU A 118 -2.39 -0.41 -7.47
C LEU A 118 -3.71 -1.08 -7.88
N PHE A 119 -4.81 -0.75 -7.19
CA PHE A 119 -6.13 -1.25 -7.56
C PHE A 119 -6.64 -0.74 -8.91
N THR A 120 -6.26 0.48 -9.29
CA THR A 120 -6.68 1.13 -10.53
C THR A 120 -5.90 0.62 -11.74
N ILE A 121 -4.58 0.48 -11.60
CA ILE A 121 -3.69 0.10 -12.72
C ILE A 121 -3.59 -1.42 -12.92
N LYS A 122 -3.82 -2.22 -11.86
CA LYS A 122 -3.74 -3.69 -11.87
C LYS A 122 -2.56 -4.20 -12.73
N ASP A 123 -2.86 -5.05 -13.71
CA ASP A 123 -1.88 -5.68 -14.60
C ASP A 123 -1.58 -4.83 -15.85
N ASP A 124 -2.25 -3.70 -16.04
CA ASP A 124 -2.13 -2.86 -17.24
C ASP A 124 -0.84 -2.02 -17.25
N CYS A 125 -0.17 -1.90 -16.10
CA CYS A 125 1.04 -1.09 -15.95
C CYS A 125 1.98 -1.74 -14.92
N MET A 126 2.54 -2.90 -15.28
CA MET A 126 3.34 -3.74 -14.37
C MET A 126 4.52 -3.00 -13.74
N ASN A 127 5.31 -2.25 -14.52
CA ASN A 127 6.47 -1.54 -14.00
C ASN A 127 6.09 -0.49 -12.93
N LEU A 128 4.95 0.20 -13.10
CA LEU A 128 4.45 1.11 -12.05
C LEU A 128 3.97 0.34 -10.83
N SER A 129 3.24 -0.77 -11.03
CA SER A 129 2.78 -1.61 -9.93
C SER A 129 3.96 -2.12 -9.11
N ASP A 130 5.00 -2.62 -9.77
CA ASP A 130 6.21 -3.14 -9.15
C ASP A 130 6.96 -2.04 -8.37
N ALA A 131 7.13 -0.86 -8.97
CA ALA A 131 7.76 0.29 -8.29
C ALA A 131 6.95 0.75 -7.06
N LEU A 132 5.62 0.78 -7.15
CA LEU A 132 4.75 1.14 -6.04
C LEU A 132 4.80 0.10 -4.90
N GLN A 133 4.83 -1.19 -5.24
CA GLN A 133 4.95 -2.28 -4.27
C GLN A 133 6.32 -2.26 -3.58
N ALA A 134 7.40 -2.04 -4.33
CA ALA A 134 8.74 -1.86 -3.76
C ALA A 134 8.79 -0.65 -2.81
N GLY A 135 8.14 0.46 -3.17
CA GLY A 135 8.03 1.65 -2.33
C GLY A 135 7.31 1.38 -1.01
N LEU A 136 6.22 0.60 -1.03
CA LEU A 136 5.53 0.14 0.18
C LEU A 136 6.43 -0.78 1.02
N ALA A 137 7.07 -1.76 0.39
CA ALA A 137 7.98 -2.69 1.07
C ALA A 137 9.10 -1.93 1.79
N LYS A 138 9.76 -1.00 1.09
CA LYS A 138 10.81 -0.13 1.63
C LYS A 138 10.32 0.73 2.79
N ALA A 139 9.10 1.27 2.70
CA ALA A 139 8.52 2.02 3.82
C ALA A 139 8.40 1.14 5.07
N TYR A 140 7.95 -0.10 4.91
CA TYR A 140 7.74 -1.05 5.99
C TYR A 140 9.02 -1.66 6.59
N GLU A 141 10.19 -1.37 6.03
CA GLU A 141 11.49 -1.69 6.65
C GLU A 141 11.78 -0.81 7.88
N SER A 142 11.15 0.36 7.99
CA SER A 142 11.26 1.25 9.15
C SER A 142 10.02 1.19 10.03
N GLU A 143 10.20 1.27 11.35
CA GLU A 143 9.11 1.46 12.31
C GLU A 143 8.71 2.93 12.47
N ASP A 144 9.54 3.88 12.01
CA ASP A 144 9.27 5.31 12.10
C ASP A 144 8.31 5.77 10.99
N HIS A 145 7.20 6.38 11.40
CA HIS A 145 6.24 6.99 10.49
C HIS A 145 6.85 8.08 9.60
N HIS A 146 7.88 8.77 10.07
CA HIS A 146 8.60 9.77 9.28
C HIS A 146 9.28 9.12 8.06
N ASP A 147 10.07 8.08 8.28
CA ASP A 147 10.77 7.36 7.23
C ASP A 147 9.80 6.63 6.31
N GLN A 148 8.75 6.03 6.86
CA GLN A 148 7.66 5.43 6.08
C GLN A 148 7.04 6.44 5.13
N ALA A 149 6.72 7.65 5.61
CA ALA A 149 6.12 8.69 4.76
C ALA A 149 7.07 9.14 3.64
N TRP A 150 8.37 9.26 3.90
CA TRP A 150 9.36 9.61 2.89
C TRP A 150 9.57 8.50 1.86
N ALA A 151 9.65 7.24 2.28
CA ALA A 151 9.78 6.11 1.37
C ALA A 151 8.56 6.01 0.42
N MET A 152 7.35 6.15 0.95
CA MET A 152 6.13 6.16 0.13
C MET A 152 6.06 7.39 -0.78
N ARG A 153 6.50 8.56 -0.31
CA ARG A 153 6.60 9.76 -1.14
C ARG A 153 7.55 9.54 -2.31
N ASN A 154 8.71 8.94 -2.07
CA ASN A 154 9.68 8.67 -3.13
C ASN A 154 9.07 7.79 -4.23
N ALA A 155 8.31 6.76 -3.86
CA ALA A 155 7.60 5.92 -4.83
C ALA A 155 6.58 6.73 -5.67
N LEU A 156 5.90 7.70 -5.06
CA LEU A 156 4.99 8.61 -5.76
C LEU A 156 5.75 9.61 -6.64
N ASP A 157 6.89 10.14 -6.19
CA ASP A 157 7.72 11.08 -6.94
C ASP A 157 8.28 10.45 -8.23
N LEU A 158 8.53 9.14 -8.27
CA LEU A 158 8.93 8.41 -9.49
C LEU A 158 7.90 8.60 -10.63
N ILE A 159 6.61 8.59 -10.32
CA ILE A 159 5.51 8.81 -11.29
C ILE A 159 5.60 10.22 -11.89
N MET A 160 6.03 11.19 -11.06
CA MET A 160 6.18 12.58 -11.44
C MET A 160 7.49 12.82 -12.23
N GLY A 161 8.40 11.84 -12.27
CA GLY A 161 9.77 11.96 -12.78
C GLY A 161 10.72 12.65 -11.80
N GLY A 162 10.35 12.73 -10.53
CA GLY A 162 11.21 13.25 -9.46
C GLY A 162 12.22 12.20 -9.00
N PRO A 163 13.46 12.59 -8.67
CA PRO A 163 14.40 11.68 -8.03
C PRO A 163 13.93 11.37 -6.60
N PRO A 164 14.25 10.18 -6.06
CA PRO A 164 14.01 9.88 -4.66
C PRO A 164 14.71 10.90 -3.76
N LEU A 165 13.99 11.41 -2.77
CA LEU A 165 14.47 12.36 -1.79
C LEU A 165 14.89 11.64 -0.51
N LYS A 166 15.95 12.15 0.13
CA LYS A 166 16.33 11.69 1.47
C LYS A 166 15.47 12.39 2.53
N PRO A 167 15.02 11.68 3.58
CA PRO A 167 14.42 12.33 4.74
C PRO A 167 15.38 13.37 5.33
N PRO A 168 14.89 14.54 5.78
CA PRO A 168 15.70 15.49 6.51
C PRO A 168 16.31 14.81 7.75
N GLY A 169 17.62 14.88 7.91
CA GLY A 169 18.33 14.28 9.05
C GLY A 169 18.81 12.83 8.85
N ALA A 170 18.49 12.18 7.73
CA ALA A 170 19.13 10.93 7.34
C ALA A 170 20.57 11.20 6.86
N GLN A 171 21.57 10.93 7.71
CA GLN A 171 22.99 10.97 7.37
C GLN A 171 23.44 9.62 6.79
#